data_AF-A0A1J4RGU8-F1
#
_entry.id   AF-A0A1J4RGU8-F1
#
_cell.length_a   1.000
_cell.length_b   1.000
_cell.length_c   1.000
_cell.angle_alpha   90.00
_cell.angle_beta   90.00
_cell.angle_gamma   90.00
#
_symmetry.space_group_name_H-M   'P 1'
#
loop_
_entity.id
_entity.type
_entity.pdbx_description
1 polymer ?
#
loop_
_entity_poly.entity_id
_entity_poly.type
_entity_poly.pdbx_seq_one_letter_code
_entity_poly.pdbx_strand_id
1 'polypeptide(L)' 'MTSPSSSAPISANQHLSERTPDVIAVDPHCSGVKCDGGGGALGHPVVYYVFDGRDHVECQYCDRIFVRR' A
#
# COMPACT_ATOMS: atom_id res chain seq x y z
N MET A 1 -1.90 20.84 51.49
CA MET A 1 -0.72 19.96 51.51
C MET A 1 -1.12 18.72 50.71
N THR A 2 -1.10 18.88 49.39
CA THR A 2 -0.19 18.23 48.41
C THR A 2 -0.97 17.20 47.61
N SER A 3 -1.54 17.67 46.51
CA SER A 3 -1.74 16.83 45.34
C SER A 3 -0.39 16.22 44.94
N PRO A 4 -0.41 15.01 44.36
CA PRO A 4 0.27 14.89 43.08
C PRO A 4 -0.73 14.43 42.03
N SER A 5 -0.81 15.26 41.00
CA SER A 5 -1.37 14.92 39.70
C SER A 5 -0.53 13.78 39.12
N SER A 6 -0.99 12.54 39.25
CA SER A 6 -0.40 11.41 38.56
C SER A 6 -0.79 11.47 37.08
N SER A 7 -0.14 12.39 36.37
CA SER A 7 -0.14 12.45 34.91
C SER A 7 0.68 11.28 34.39
N ALA A 8 0.07 10.10 34.33
CA ALA A 8 0.59 9.05 33.46
C ALA A 8 0.58 9.60 32.03
N PRO A 9 1.70 9.57 31.28
CA PRO A 9 1.62 9.83 29.86
C PRO A 9 0.78 8.72 29.27
N ILE A 10 -0.40 9.07 28.75
CA ILE A 10 -1.17 8.27 27.81
C ILE A 10 -0.20 7.78 26.73
N SER A 11 0.24 6.53 26.84
CA SER A 11 0.98 5.84 25.79
C SER A 11 0.00 5.45 24.68
N ALA A 12 -0.63 6.47 24.08
CA ALA A 12 -1.41 6.34 22.88
C ALA A 12 -0.44 6.32 21.69
N ASN A 13 -0.65 5.36 20.79
CA ASN A 13 -0.01 5.21 19.48
C ASN A 13 1.26 4.37 19.43
N GLN A 14 1.11 3.05 19.59
CA GLN A 14 2.06 2.08 19.05
C GLN A 14 1.39 1.10 18.08
N HIS A 15 0.48 1.59 17.24
CA HIS A 15 0.13 0.88 16.00
C HIS A 15 0.89 1.55 14.85
N LEU A 16 2.22 1.41 14.87
CA LEU A 16 2.98 1.55 13.65
C LEU A 16 2.68 0.25 12.89
N SER A 17 1.69 0.30 12.01
CA SER A 17 1.61 -0.66 10.93
C SER A 17 2.64 -0.20 9.91
N GLU A 18 3.85 -0.76 9.96
CA GLU A 18 4.77 -0.75 8.84
C GLU A 18 4.09 -1.48 7.67
N ARG A 19 3.17 -0.79 6.99
CA ARG A 19 2.64 -1.21 5.70
C ARG A 19 3.76 -1.03 4.70
N THR A 20 4.71 -1.97 4.68
CA THR A 20 5.61 -2.11 3.54
C THR A 20 4.73 -2.46 2.34
N PRO A 21 4.53 -1.52 1.40
CA PRO A 21 3.70 -1.79 0.25
C PRO A 21 4.32 -2.92 -0.56
N ASP A 22 3.49 -3.80 -1.09
CA ASP A 22 3.93 -4.87 -1.99
C ASP A 22 4.31 -4.23 -3.34
N VAL A 23 5.62 -4.08 -3.58
CA VAL A 23 6.13 -3.46 -4.80
C VAL A 23 6.49 -4.52 -5.83
N ILE A 24 5.84 -4.45 -6.99
CA ILE A 24 6.04 -5.37 -8.11
C ILE A 24 6.76 -4.62 -9.23
N ALA A 25 7.93 -5.12 -9.64
CA ALA A 25 8.64 -4.62 -10.80
C ALA A 25 7.99 -5.16 -12.09
N VAL A 26 7.77 -4.28 -13.06
CA VAL A 26 7.25 -4.64 -14.38
C VAL A 26 8.17 -4.11 -15.48
N ASP A 27 8.04 -4.70 -16.67
CA ASP A 27 8.89 -4.41 -17.83
C ASP A 27 8.94 -2.91 -18.17
N PRO A 28 10.14 -2.36 -18.49
CA PRO A 28 10.30 -0.94 -18.72
C PRO A 28 9.61 -0.42 -19.99
N HIS A 29 9.24 -1.31 -20.90
CA HIS A 29 8.57 -1.02 -22.16
C HIS A 29 7.06 -1.28 -22.10
N CYS A 30 6.52 -1.75 -20.97
CA CYS A 30 5.09 -1.95 -20.80
C CYS A 30 4.34 -0.60 -20.67
N SER A 31 3.29 -0.42 -21.48
CA SER A 31 2.40 0.75 -21.41
C SER A 31 1.39 0.70 -20.26
N GLY A 32 1.21 -0.48 -19.63
CA GLY A 32 0.25 -0.68 -18.55
C GLY A 32 0.39 -2.04 -17.87
N VAL A 33 -0.40 -2.24 -16.82
CA VAL A 33 -0.41 -3.43 -15.97
C VAL A 33 -1.82 -3.95 -15.77
N LYS A 34 -1.94 -5.28 -15.69
CA LYS A 34 -3.15 -5.99 -15.27
C LYS A 34 -3.00 -6.38 -13.81
N CYS A 35 -3.97 -6.06 -12.97
CA CYS A 35 -4.03 -6.54 -11.60
C CYS A 35 -5.33 -7.33 -11.37
N ASP A 36 -5.19 -8.57 -10.90
CA ASP A 36 -6.29 -9.48 -10.55
C ASP A 36 -6.28 -9.86 -9.05
N GLY A 37 -5.44 -9.19 -8.25
CA GLY A 37 -5.32 -9.44 -6.82
C GLY A 37 -4.69 -10.78 -6.43
N GLY A 38 -4.14 -11.56 -7.37
CA GLY A 38 -3.51 -12.87 -7.11
C GLY A 38 -4.31 -14.08 -7.58
N GLY A 39 -5.27 -13.88 -8.50
CA GLY A 39 -5.93 -14.94 -9.28
C GLY A 39 -6.90 -15.86 -8.52
N GLY A 40 -7.20 -15.59 -7.25
CA GLY A 40 -8.06 -16.42 -6.39
C GLY A 40 -9.28 -15.68 -5.83
N ALA A 41 -10.08 -16.39 -5.02
CA ALA A 41 -11.29 -15.84 -4.41
C ALA A 41 -11.05 -14.65 -3.45
N LEU A 42 -9.82 -14.50 -2.95
CA LEU A 42 -9.40 -13.39 -2.09
C LEU A 42 -8.81 -12.20 -2.85
N GLY A 43 -8.76 -12.26 -4.18
CA GLY A 43 -8.30 -11.15 -5.02
C GLY A 43 -9.37 -10.07 -5.18
N HIS A 44 -9.33 -9.39 -6.33
CA HIS A 44 -10.33 -8.39 -6.72
C HIS A 44 -10.66 -8.53 -8.21
N PRO A 45 -11.75 -7.90 -8.70
CA PRO A 45 -12.05 -7.88 -10.13
C PRO A 45 -10.86 -7.38 -10.94
N VAL A 46 -10.65 -7.97 -12.12
CA VAL A 46 -9.52 -7.60 -12.98
C VAL A 46 -9.62 -6.13 -13.36
N VAL A 47 -8.57 -5.38 -13.05
CA VAL A 47 -8.43 -3.97 -13.44
C VAL A 47 -7.12 -3.76 -14.20
N TYR A 48 -7.17 -2.77 -15.09
CA TYR A 48 -6.04 -2.38 -15.92
C TYR A 48 -5.66 -0.96 -15.58
N TYR A 49 -4.37 -0.73 -15.40
CA TYR A 49 -3.82 0.60 -15.19
C TYR A 49 -2.82 0.92 -16.30
N VAL A 50 -2.82 2.18 -16.72
CA VAL A 50 -1.85 2.73 -17.66
C VAL A 50 -0.84 3.57 -16.90
N PHE A 51 0.42 3.48 -17.32
CA PHE A 51 1.47 4.30 -16.72
C PHE A 51 1.31 5.77 -17.10
N ASP A 52 0.88 6.08 -18.33
CA ASP A 52 0.58 7.44 -18.82
C ASP A 52 1.68 8.47 -18.43
N GLY A 53 2.95 8.11 -18.67
CA GLY A 53 4.10 8.94 -18.32
C GLY A 53 4.56 8.87 -16.85
N ARG A 54 3.91 8.06 -16.02
CA ARG A 54 4.35 7.74 -14.65
C ARG A 54 5.24 6.50 -14.63
N ASP A 55 6.18 6.44 -13.69
CA ASP A 55 7.02 5.25 -13.48
C ASP A 55 6.40 4.21 -12.56
N HIS A 56 5.32 4.58 -11.85
CA HIS A 56 4.62 3.68 -10.95
C HIS A 56 3.11 3.93 -10.94
N VAL A 57 2.38 2.88 -10.55
CA VAL A 57 0.93 2.88 -10.36
C VAL A 57 0.59 2.06 -9.12
N GLU A 58 -0.42 2.48 -8.38
CA GLU A 58 -0.96 1.74 -7.24
C GLU A 58 -2.32 1.11 -7.59
N CYS A 59 -2.52 -0.14 -7.18
CA CYS A 59 -3.82 -0.77 -7.28
C CYS A 59 -4.68 -0.44 -6.05
N GLN A 60 -5.82 0.21 -6.30
CA GLN A 60 -6.77 0.66 -5.27
C GLN A 60 -7.52 -0.48 -4.52
N TYR A 61 -7.22 -1.74 -4.83
CA TYR A 61 -7.89 -2.90 -4.23
C TYR A 61 -6.98 -3.69 -3.30
N CYS A 62 -5.74 -3.95 -3.73
CA CYS A 62 -4.78 -4.76 -2.99
C CYS A 62 -3.54 -3.96 -2.54
N ASP A 63 -3.55 -2.63 -2.71
CA ASP A 63 -2.48 -1.70 -2.32
C ASP A 63 -1.09 -2.09 -2.87
N ARG A 64 -1.08 -2.80 -3.99
CA ARG A 64 0.14 -3.22 -4.70
C ARG A 64 0.65 -2.07 -5.55
N ILE A 65 1.95 -1.82 -5.51
CA ILE A 65 2.59 -0.77 -6.30
C ILE A 65 3.34 -1.43 -7.46
N PHE A 66 2.95 -1.13 -8.68
CA PHE A 66 3.64 -1.56 -9.88
C PHE A 66 4.63 -0.49 -10.30
N VAL A 67 5.91 -0.85 -10.44
CA VAL A 67 6.99 0.08 -10.83
C VAL A 67 7.66 -0.42 -12.09
N ARG A 68 7.80 0.48 -13.07
CA ARG A 68 8.50 0.25 -14.33
C ARG A 68 10.01 0.31 -14.08
N ARG A 69 10.73 -0.81 -14.24
CA ARG A 69 12.18 -0.89 -14.00
C ARG A 69 12.89 -1.76 -15.02
#